data_AF-A0A925WDX4-F1
#
_entry.id   AF-A0A925WDX4-F1
#
_cell.length_a   1.000
_cell.length_b   1.000
_cell.length_c   1.000
_cell.angle_alpha   90.00
_cell.angle_beta   90.00
_cell.angle_gamma   90.00
#
_symmetry.space_group_name_H-M   'P 1'
#
loop_
_entity.id
_entity.type
_entity.pdbx_description
1 polymer ?
#
loop_
_entity_poly.entity_id
_entity_poly.type
_entity_poly.pdbx_seq_one_letter_code
_entity_poly.pdbx_strand_id
1 'polypeptide(L)'
;MANDAPGQSVIAGRSCSARQPIALLGVAFDNLTLREAVGRIEEMIVSRRSHQVVTANVDFLVQARDDRELQRILLNAPLVLCDGTPLVWASRLFGNPLPERVAGADVVPELIRVAATKKYRLFFLGTTEAANTQAIARLRAQFPALDINHYSPPFRPLLEMDDAEIIRRIRAAKPDLLFVAFGCPKAEKWLAMHGHELDVPVAIGVGGTIDFLAGRLKRAPAWMQRGGVEWIYRLCQEPRRLFKRYAADLWHFGGATIWQWWMLKRRADASRKTRTAVIQSGRTWSRVEAASCLNKDSVERDAALWKEIACADRDCLLELEETELMDSTGVAVLVHLKKQLRTAGRQLILLSPSPAVRRTLTAMRLAEFFEIANDALAARTVVEARLRERGSVMAEESTRPVVWLGEITVTNAEQIWQRTWAAINRASSTDESCTIDLAAVRFMDSSGVKLLLRAVEIARLSHTRLRFSDPSASVRNVLRVAKLEHLLVQFA
;
A
#
# COMPACT_ATOMS: atom_id res chain seq x y z
N MET A 1 -18.36 -23.84 -47.52
CA MET A 1 -19.44 -23.36 -46.65
C MET A 1 -19.64 -24.44 -45.59
N ALA A 2 -19.45 -24.28 -44.29
CA ALA A 2 -19.24 -23.12 -43.43
C ALA A 2 -18.10 -23.43 -42.44
N ASN A 3 -17.46 -22.37 -41.95
CA ASN A 3 -16.33 -22.39 -41.04
C ASN A 3 -16.78 -21.60 -39.80
N ASP A 4 -17.04 -22.27 -38.68
CA ASP A 4 -17.44 -21.62 -37.43
C ASP A 4 -16.26 -21.58 -36.47
N ALA A 5 -15.80 -20.35 -36.20
CA ALA A 5 -14.80 -20.01 -35.21
C ALA A 5 -15.44 -19.85 -33.82
N PRO A 6 -14.83 -20.32 -32.72
CA PRO A 6 -15.24 -19.96 -31.38
C PRO A 6 -14.37 -18.80 -30.87
N GLY A 7 -14.95 -17.62 -30.74
CA GLY A 7 -14.24 -16.48 -30.22
C GLY A 7 -15.15 -15.28 -29.95
N GLN A 8 -15.87 -15.29 -28.83
CA GLN A 8 -16.30 -14.10 -28.09
C GLN A 8 -17.06 -14.51 -26.81
N SER A 9 -16.94 -13.66 -25.78
CA SER A 9 -17.69 -13.65 -24.51
C SER A 9 -17.13 -14.37 -23.26
N VAL A 10 -15.92 -13.99 -22.79
CA VAL A 10 -15.59 -14.04 -21.34
C VAL A 10 -14.69 -12.84 -20.96
N ILE A 11 -15.10 -11.60 -21.24
CA ILE A 11 -14.48 -10.40 -20.65
C ILE A 11 -15.58 -9.36 -20.39
N ALA A 12 -16.44 -9.61 -19.40
CA ALA A 12 -17.34 -8.58 -18.85
C ALA A 12 -17.82 -9.01 -17.46
N GLY A 13 -17.17 -8.47 -16.43
CA GLY A 13 -17.59 -8.66 -15.05
C GLY A 13 -16.40 -8.72 -14.11
N ARG A 14 -15.79 -7.56 -13.80
CA ARG A 14 -15.03 -7.45 -12.54
C ARG A 14 -15.97 -7.91 -11.43
N SER A 15 -15.61 -8.97 -10.71
CA SER A 15 -16.34 -9.38 -9.51
C SER A 15 -16.09 -8.31 -8.45
N CYS A 16 -16.84 -7.21 -8.51
CA CYS A 16 -16.96 -6.30 -7.39
C CYS A 16 -17.60 -7.12 -6.27
N SER A 17 -16.88 -7.30 -5.16
CA SER A 17 -17.52 -7.74 -3.92
C SER A 17 -18.76 -6.89 -3.69
N ALA A 18 -19.89 -7.54 -3.45
CA ALA A 18 -21.12 -6.85 -3.08
C ALA A 18 -20.98 -6.13 -1.72
N ARG A 19 -19.97 -6.50 -0.92
CA ARG A 19 -19.77 -5.96 0.44
C ARG A 19 -18.83 -4.76 0.41
N GLN A 20 -19.23 -3.72 1.14
CA GLN A 20 -18.47 -2.48 1.23
C GLN A 20 -17.22 -2.65 2.12
N PRO A 21 -16.09 -2.02 1.74
CA PRO A 21 -14.88 -2.07 2.56
C PRO A 21 -15.07 -1.35 3.90
N ILE A 22 -14.15 -1.55 4.84
CA ILE A 22 -14.19 -0.91 6.16
C ILE A 22 -12.83 -0.35 6.57
N ALA A 23 -12.81 0.86 7.11
CA ALA A 23 -11.62 1.52 7.61
C ALA A 23 -11.44 1.26 9.11
N LEU A 24 -10.34 0.62 9.47
CA LEU A 24 -9.95 0.42 10.86
C LEU A 24 -8.65 1.19 11.10
N LEU A 25 -8.68 2.17 12.01
CA LEU A 25 -7.53 3.04 12.31
C LEU A 25 -6.89 3.68 11.07
N GLY A 26 -7.72 4.06 10.09
CA GLY A 26 -7.29 4.66 8.83
C GLY A 26 -6.87 3.69 7.74
N VAL A 27 -6.80 2.38 8.00
CA VAL A 27 -6.52 1.37 6.97
C VAL A 27 -7.83 0.82 6.41
N ALA A 28 -8.05 0.97 5.11
CA ALA A 28 -9.21 0.42 4.40
C ALA A 28 -8.97 -1.06 4.07
N PHE A 29 -9.75 -1.94 4.72
CA PHE A 29 -9.75 -3.38 4.50
C PHE A 29 -10.80 -3.76 3.47
N ASP A 30 -10.42 -4.64 2.54
CA ASP A 30 -11.34 -5.25 1.59
C ASP A 30 -12.25 -6.26 2.28
N ASN A 31 -13.56 -6.13 2.07
CA ASN A 31 -14.58 -6.97 2.69
C ASN A 31 -14.80 -8.24 1.86
N LEU A 32 -13.87 -9.18 2.01
CA LEU A 32 -13.78 -10.41 1.21
C LEU A 32 -13.64 -11.65 2.10
N THR A 33 -14.23 -12.75 1.64
CA THR A 33 -13.88 -14.11 2.05
C THR A 33 -12.55 -14.53 1.41
N LEU A 34 -11.94 -15.61 1.92
CA LEU A 34 -10.76 -16.26 1.37
C LEU A 34 -10.97 -16.62 -0.11
N ARG A 35 -12.13 -17.19 -0.45
CA ARG A 35 -12.46 -17.55 -1.84
C ARG A 35 -12.53 -16.32 -2.75
N GLU A 36 -13.20 -15.26 -2.30
CA GLU A 36 -13.28 -14.01 -3.05
C GLU A 36 -11.91 -13.34 -3.17
N ALA A 37 -11.09 -13.38 -2.13
CA ALA A 37 -9.72 -12.86 -2.14
C ALA A 37 -8.83 -13.60 -3.14
N VAL A 38 -8.89 -14.93 -3.18
CA VAL A 38 -8.17 -15.75 -4.17
C VAL A 38 -8.63 -15.41 -5.58
N GLY A 39 -9.94 -15.30 -5.82
CA GLY A 39 -10.48 -14.89 -7.13
C GLY A 39 -9.99 -13.50 -7.55
N ARG A 40 -9.98 -12.54 -6.63
CA ARG A 40 -9.48 -11.18 -6.88
C ARG A 40 -7.98 -11.15 -7.20
N ILE A 41 -7.19 -11.98 -6.51
CA ILE A 41 -5.75 -12.14 -6.79
C ILE A 41 -5.56 -12.75 -8.18
N GLU A 42 -6.39 -13.71 -8.57
CA GLU A 42 -6.35 -14.29 -9.91
C GLU A 42 -6.63 -13.25 -11.01
N GLU A 43 -7.64 -12.39 -10.84
CA GLU A 43 -7.88 -11.27 -11.74
C GLU A 43 -6.66 -10.35 -11.87
N MET A 44 -5.94 -10.11 -10.76
CA MET A 44 -4.70 -9.33 -10.76
C MET A 44 -3.59 -10.03 -11.56
N ILE A 45 -3.43 -11.34 -11.40
CA ILE A 45 -2.48 -12.17 -12.18
C ILE A 45 -2.78 -12.02 -13.68
N VAL A 46 -4.04 -12.20 -14.08
CA VAL A 46 -4.49 -12.10 -15.48
C VAL A 46 -4.24 -10.71 -16.07
N SER A 47 -4.40 -9.66 -15.27
CA SER A 47 -4.19 -8.29 -15.75
C SER A 47 -2.73 -7.96 -16.07
N ARG A 48 -1.77 -8.79 -15.62
CA ARG A 48 -0.31 -8.64 -15.80
C ARG A 48 0.31 -7.34 -15.28
N ARG A 49 -0.47 -6.43 -14.71
CA ARG A 49 0.06 -5.25 -14.00
C ARG A 49 0.59 -5.69 -12.64
N SER A 50 1.60 -5.00 -12.12
CA SER A 50 2.15 -5.30 -10.79
C SER A 50 1.20 -4.83 -9.68
N HIS A 51 0.90 -5.74 -8.74
CA HIS A 51 0.04 -5.49 -7.58
C HIS A 51 0.72 -6.00 -6.31
N GLN A 52 0.78 -5.11 -5.30
CA GLN A 52 1.15 -5.49 -3.94
C GLN A 52 -0.10 -5.83 -3.13
N VAL A 53 -0.23 -7.09 -2.71
CA VAL A 53 -1.31 -7.51 -1.80
C VAL A 53 -0.78 -7.49 -0.37
N VAL A 54 -1.56 -6.91 0.54
CA VAL A 54 -1.20 -6.81 1.95
C VAL A 54 -2.13 -7.66 2.79
N THR A 55 -1.59 -8.51 3.66
CA THR A 55 -2.35 -9.24 4.69
C THR A 55 -2.13 -8.55 6.03
N ALA A 56 -2.88 -7.47 6.27
CA ALA A 56 -2.65 -6.59 7.42
C ALA A 56 -3.29 -7.15 8.69
N ASN A 57 -2.52 -7.15 9.77
CA ASN A 57 -2.96 -7.54 11.12
C ASN A 57 -2.89 -6.33 12.07
N VAL A 58 -3.13 -6.52 13.37
CA VAL A 58 -3.10 -5.43 14.35
C VAL A 58 -1.72 -4.75 14.43
N ASP A 59 -0.65 -5.53 14.37
CA ASP A 59 0.74 -5.05 14.44
C ASP A 59 1.05 -4.10 13.26
N PHE A 60 0.49 -4.35 12.06
CA PHE A 60 0.59 -3.43 10.92
C PHE A 60 -0.06 -2.07 11.23
N LEU A 61 -1.25 -2.07 11.84
CA LEU A 61 -1.97 -0.85 12.18
C LEU A 61 -1.22 -0.06 13.26
N VAL A 62 -0.63 -0.74 14.24
CA VAL A 62 0.17 -0.11 15.29
C VAL A 62 1.44 0.50 14.69
N GLN A 63 2.20 -0.25 13.89
CA GLN A 63 3.41 0.25 13.24
C GLN A 63 3.13 1.41 12.28
N ALA A 64 2.04 1.36 11.51
CA ALA A 64 1.65 2.42 10.58
C ALA A 64 1.31 3.76 11.27
N ARG A 65 1.09 3.78 12.59
CA ARG A 65 0.94 5.04 13.34
C ARG A 65 2.25 5.81 13.43
N ASP A 66 3.37 5.11 13.54
CA ASP A 66 4.67 5.77 13.68
C ASP A 66 5.51 5.71 12.38
N ASP A 67 5.12 4.84 11.44
CA ASP A 67 5.75 4.68 10.14
C ASP A 67 4.86 5.21 9.00
N ARG A 68 5.13 6.47 8.59
CA ARG A 68 4.42 7.14 7.49
C ARG A 68 4.55 6.40 6.16
N GLU A 69 5.69 5.76 5.90
CA GLU A 69 5.88 5.01 4.66
C GLU A 69 4.99 3.77 4.64
N LEU A 70 4.98 2.99 5.74
CA LEU A 70 4.07 1.85 5.85
C LEU A 70 2.61 2.28 5.73
N GLN A 71 2.22 3.39 6.38
CA GLN A 71 0.86 3.93 6.26
C GLN A 71 0.50 4.20 4.80
N ARG A 72 1.39 4.86 4.04
CA ARG A 72 1.17 5.13 2.61
C ARG A 72 1.09 3.84 1.80
N ILE A 73 1.90 2.83 2.10
CA ILE A 73 1.83 1.52 1.43
C ILE A 73 0.45 0.90 1.64
N LEU A 74 -0.07 0.87 2.87
CA LEU A 74 -1.41 0.35 3.19
C LEU A 74 -2.53 1.13 2.47
N LEU A 75 -2.42 2.46 2.46
CA LEU A 75 -3.37 3.34 1.78
C LEU A 75 -3.32 3.26 0.26
N ASN A 76 -2.26 2.69 -0.31
CA ASN A 76 -2.06 2.59 -1.76
C ASN A 76 -2.19 1.17 -2.28
N ALA A 77 -2.11 0.16 -1.42
CA ALA A 77 -2.22 -1.24 -1.79
C ALA A 77 -3.56 -1.51 -2.51
N PRO A 78 -3.54 -2.16 -3.68
CA PRO A 78 -4.75 -2.50 -4.45
C PRO A 78 -5.66 -3.53 -3.76
N LEU A 79 -5.14 -4.27 -2.78
CA LEU A 79 -5.89 -5.24 -1.98
C LEU A 79 -5.28 -5.33 -0.57
N VAL A 80 -6.10 -5.11 0.45
CA VAL A 80 -5.73 -5.21 1.87
C VAL A 80 -6.66 -6.21 2.55
N LEU A 81 -6.12 -7.39 2.85
CA LEU A 81 -6.80 -8.51 3.49
C LEU A 81 -6.66 -8.44 5.01
N CYS A 82 -7.69 -8.91 5.71
CA CYS A 82 -7.76 -8.92 7.16
C CYS A 82 -7.06 -10.16 7.76
N ASP A 83 -5.83 -10.00 8.23
CA ASP A 83 -5.06 -11.05 8.91
C ASP A 83 -5.15 -10.94 10.44
N GLY A 84 -6.34 -10.96 11.00
CA GLY A 84 -6.48 -11.06 12.45
C GLY A 84 -7.90 -11.08 12.97
N THR A 85 -8.19 -11.99 13.89
CA THR A 85 -9.50 -12.05 14.58
C THR A 85 -9.85 -10.75 15.30
N PRO A 86 -8.91 -10.04 15.98
CA PRO A 86 -9.24 -8.76 16.62
C PRO A 86 -9.78 -7.71 15.65
N LEU A 87 -9.30 -7.71 14.40
CA LEU A 87 -9.78 -6.81 13.34
C LEU A 87 -11.20 -7.19 12.90
N VAL A 88 -11.49 -8.50 12.79
CA VAL A 88 -12.84 -9.01 12.52
C VAL A 88 -13.80 -8.57 13.64
N TRP A 89 -13.40 -8.69 14.91
CA TRP A 89 -14.21 -8.21 16.04
C TRP A 89 -14.42 -6.70 16.03
N ALA A 90 -13.37 -5.92 15.77
CA ALA A 90 -13.48 -4.48 15.63
C ALA A 90 -14.45 -4.10 14.50
N SER A 91 -14.39 -4.77 13.35
CA SER A 91 -15.31 -4.50 12.22
C SER A 91 -16.78 -4.72 12.58
N ARG A 92 -17.09 -5.72 13.42
CA ARG A 92 -18.44 -5.95 13.96
C ARG A 92 -18.90 -4.81 14.86
N LEU A 93 -18.02 -4.31 15.72
CA LEU A 93 -18.30 -3.17 16.60
C LEU A 93 -18.64 -1.89 15.81
N PHE A 94 -18.05 -1.72 14.62
CA PHE A 94 -18.30 -0.60 13.72
C PHE A 94 -19.49 -0.80 12.76
N GLY A 95 -20.23 -1.91 12.85
CA GLY A 95 -21.46 -2.13 12.09
C GLY A 95 -21.28 -2.63 10.64
N ASN A 96 -20.04 -2.78 10.16
CA ASN A 96 -19.73 -3.37 8.85
C ASN A 96 -18.77 -4.56 9.02
N PRO A 97 -19.28 -5.76 9.35
CA PRO A 97 -18.44 -6.89 9.71
C PRO A 97 -17.70 -7.46 8.50
N LEU A 98 -16.39 -7.68 8.69
CA LEU A 98 -15.60 -8.53 7.82
C LEU A 98 -16.07 -10.00 7.97
N PRO A 99 -16.18 -10.75 6.87
CA PRO A 99 -16.89 -12.04 6.86
C PRO A 99 -16.07 -13.09 7.60
N GLU A 100 -14.75 -13.06 7.41
CA GLU A 100 -13.81 -13.97 8.04
C GLU A 100 -12.41 -13.37 8.09
N ARG A 101 -11.51 -14.07 8.78
CA ARG A 101 -10.08 -13.76 8.79
C ARG A 101 -9.44 -14.36 7.53
N VAL A 102 -8.75 -13.53 6.75
CA VAL A 102 -8.07 -13.90 5.51
C VAL A 102 -6.58 -13.65 5.68
N ALA A 103 -5.89 -14.62 6.29
CA ALA A 103 -4.47 -14.54 6.60
C ALA A 103 -3.57 -14.97 5.45
N GLY A 104 -2.32 -14.50 5.42
CA GLY A 104 -1.33 -14.99 4.45
C GLY A 104 -1.14 -16.52 4.53
N ALA A 105 -1.18 -17.08 5.73
CA ALA A 105 -1.09 -18.53 5.96
C ALA A 105 -2.30 -19.33 5.45
N ASP A 106 -3.41 -18.67 5.12
CA ASP A 106 -4.61 -19.27 4.54
C ASP A 106 -4.69 -19.03 3.02
N VAL A 107 -4.33 -17.83 2.57
CA VAL A 107 -4.34 -17.44 1.15
C VAL A 107 -3.28 -18.19 0.35
N VAL A 108 -2.05 -18.29 0.85
CA VAL A 108 -0.93 -18.88 0.10
C VAL A 108 -1.17 -20.35 -0.28
N PRO A 109 -1.63 -21.25 0.63
CA PRO A 109 -1.97 -22.62 0.25
C PRO A 109 -3.03 -22.72 -0.87
N GLU A 110 -4.06 -21.88 -0.84
CA GLU A 110 -5.09 -21.88 -1.89
C GLU A 110 -4.53 -21.36 -3.22
N LEU A 111 -3.71 -20.31 -3.20
CA LEU A 111 -3.02 -19.82 -4.40
C LEU A 111 -2.07 -20.86 -4.99
N ILE A 112 -1.42 -21.69 -4.17
CA ILE A 112 -0.59 -22.80 -4.65
C ILE A 112 -1.43 -23.86 -5.38
N ARG A 113 -2.62 -24.20 -4.87
CA ARG A 113 -3.54 -25.13 -5.56
C ARG A 113 -4.02 -24.57 -6.90
N VAL A 114 -4.35 -23.28 -6.92
CA VAL A 114 -4.72 -22.58 -8.15
C VAL A 114 -3.54 -22.59 -9.13
N ALA A 115 -2.33 -22.30 -8.66
CA ALA A 115 -1.11 -22.31 -9.47
C ALA A 115 -0.81 -23.69 -10.04
N ALA A 116 -0.99 -24.77 -9.27
CA ALA A 116 -0.83 -26.14 -9.76
C ALA A 116 -1.81 -26.48 -10.89
N THR A 117 -3.03 -25.96 -10.83
CA THR A 117 -4.07 -26.20 -11.85
C THR A 117 -3.87 -25.34 -13.10
N LYS A 118 -3.59 -24.05 -12.89
CA LYS A 118 -3.48 -23.04 -13.96
C LYS A 118 -2.06 -22.81 -14.47
N LYS A 119 -1.10 -23.58 -13.93
CA LYS A 119 0.33 -23.52 -14.27
C LYS A 119 0.96 -22.14 -14.04
N TYR A 120 0.54 -21.46 -12.96
CA TYR A 120 1.20 -20.23 -12.54
C TYR A 120 2.54 -20.53 -11.91
N ARG A 121 3.52 -19.66 -12.17
CA ARG A 121 4.88 -19.76 -11.68
C ARG A 121 5.02 -19.03 -10.35
N LEU A 122 5.60 -19.71 -9.38
CA LEU A 122 5.74 -19.21 -8.01
C LEU A 122 7.19 -18.84 -7.72
N PHE A 123 7.38 -17.79 -6.92
CA PHE A 123 8.69 -17.46 -6.37
C PHE A 123 8.60 -17.21 -4.86
N PHE A 124 9.43 -17.93 -4.10
CA PHE A 124 9.58 -17.75 -2.64
C PHE A 124 10.83 -16.93 -2.34
N LEU A 125 10.66 -15.78 -1.70
CA LEU A 125 11.75 -14.87 -1.35
C LEU A 125 11.86 -14.70 0.17
N GLY A 126 13.06 -14.89 0.73
CA GLY A 126 13.31 -14.71 2.17
C GLY A 126 13.28 -16.02 2.95
N THR A 127 13.02 -15.95 4.26
CA THR A 127 13.27 -17.05 5.23
C THR A 127 14.69 -17.65 5.10
N THR A 128 14.91 -18.82 5.70
CA THR A 128 16.18 -19.56 5.61
C THR A 128 16.19 -20.50 4.40
N GLU A 129 17.38 -20.77 3.86
CA GLU A 129 17.55 -21.70 2.73
C GLU A 129 17.02 -23.10 3.03
N ALA A 130 17.22 -23.57 4.27
CA ALA A 130 16.67 -24.83 4.75
C ALA A 130 15.13 -24.83 4.74
N ALA A 131 14.49 -23.73 5.15
CA ALA A 131 13.04 -23.62 5.14
C ALA A 131 12.48 -23.59 3.72
N ASN A 132 13.05 -22.79 2.80
CA ASN A 132 12.63 -22.77 1.40
C ASN A 132 12.77 -24.13 0.74
N THR A 133 13.94 -24.76 0.87
CA THR A 133 14.21 -26.10 0.29
C THR A 133 13.21 -27.13 0.79
N GLN A 134 12.94 -27.14 2.10
CA GLN A 134 11.99 -28.07 2.70
C GLN A 134 10.54 -27.78 2.26
N ALA A 135 10.13 -26.51 2.18
CA ALA A 135 8.82 -26.13 1.69
C ALA A 135 8.62 -26.59 0.24
N ILE A 136 9.60 -26.34 -0.64
CA ILE A 136 9.53 -26.76 -2.04
C ILE A 136 9.49 -28.27 -2.19
N ALA A 137 10.31 -29.03 -1.45
CA ALA A 137 10.28 -30.49 -1.49
C ALA A 137 8.89 -31.04 -1.14
N ARG A 138 8.25 -30.50 -0.10
CA ARG A 138 6.90 -30.88 0.33
C ARG A 138 5.83 -30.49 -0.69
N LEU A 139 5.98 -29.32 -1.31
CA LEU A 139 5.04 -28.84 -2.33
C LEU A 139 5.16 -29.64 -3.62
N ARG A 140 6.37 -29.96 -4.08
CA ARG A 140 6.59 -30.81 -5.28
C ARG A 140 6.11 -32.25 -5.06
N ALA A 141 6.21 -32.78 -3.85
CA ALA A 141 5.63 -34.08 -3.50
C ALA A 141 4.09 -34.09 -3.61
N GLN A 142 3.43 -32.96 -3.33
CA GLN A 142 1.97 -32.83 -3.43
C GLN A 142 1.51 -32.39 -4.83
N PHE A 143 2.29 -31.56 -5.51
CA PHE A 143 2.00 -30.97 -6.81
C PHE A 143 3.24 -31.09 -7.73
N PRO A 144 3.46 -32.25 -8.37
CA PRO A 144 4.68 -32.50 -9.16
C PRO A 144 4.90 -31.54 -10.33
N ALA A 145 3.82 -30.98 -10.89
CA ALA A 145 3.85 -30.05 -12.02
C ALA A 145 4.03 -28.57 -11.61
N LEU A 146 4.19 -28.27 -10.32
CA LEU A 146 4.29 -26.90 -9.83
C LEU A 146 5.65 -26.28 -10.18
N ASP A 147 5.63 -25.21 -10.97
CA ASP A 147 6.82 -24.39 -11.22
C ASP A 147 7.02 -23.43 -10.05
N ILE A 148 8.03 -23.73 -9.23
CA ILE A 148 8.39 -22.95 -8.06
C ILE A 148 9.90 -22.77 -7.98
N ASN A 149 10.31 -21.51 -7.89
CA ASN A 149 11.67 -21.07 -7.65
C ASN A 149 11.77 -20.38 -6.28
N HIS A 150 12.98 -20.24 -5.74
CA HIS A 150 13.20 -19.54 -4.49
C HIS A 150 14.55 -18.84 -4.43
N TYR A 151 14.66 -17.91 -3.47
CA TYR A 151 15.93 -17.34 -3.06
C TYR A 151 15.86 -16.86 -1.61
N SER A 152 16.89 -17.20 -0.83
CA SER A 152 17.03 -16.82 0.58
C SER A 152 18.20 -15.84 0.74
N PRO A 153 18.00 -14.53 0.53
CA PRO A 153 19.07 -13.56 0.73
C PRO A 153 19.52 -13.53 2.20
N PRO A 154 20.79 -13.19 2.49
CA PRO A 154 21.26 -13.02 3.86
C PRO A 154 20.41 -12.03 4.66
N PHE A 155 20.24 -12.28 5.96
CA PHE A 155 19.51 -11.38 6.85
C PHE A 155 20.29 -10.06 7.03
N ARG A 156 19.83 -9.03 6.33
CA ARG A 156 20.36 -7.65 6.38
C ARG A 156 19.25 -6.62 6.63
N PRO A 157 19.55 -5.43 7.17
CA PRO A 157 18.64 -4.29 7.14
C PRO A 157 18.16 -3.98 5.71
N LEU A 158 16.96 -3.40 5.56
CA LEU A 158 16.32 -3.16 4.25
C LEU A 158 17.20 -2.39 3.25
N LEU A 159 17.94 -1.39 3.75
CA LEU A 159 18.76 -0.52 2.92
C LEU A 159 20.11 -1.15 2.51
N GLU A 160 20.49 -2.26 3.15
CA GLU A 160 21.76 -2.97 2.93
C GLU A 160 21.57 -4.28 2.13
N MET A 161 20.38 -4.51 1.61
CA MET A 161 20.10 -5.71 0.82
C MET A 161 20.73 -5.60 -0.58
N ASP A 162 21.22 -6.73 -1.09
CA ASP A 162 21.62 -6.85 -2.49
C ASP A 162 20.37 -6.99 -3.37
N ASP A 163 19.71 -5.85 -3.59
CA ASP A 163 18.48 -5.80 -4.38
C ASP A 163 18.74 -6.24 -5.82
N ALA A 164 19.88 -5.84 -6.40
CA ALA A 164 20.22 -6.15 -7.79
C ALA A 164 20.22 -7.66 -8.04
N GLU A 165 20.84 -8.43 -7.14
CA GLU A 165 20.82 -9.90 -7.22
C GLU A 165 19.43 -10.49 -7.01
N ILE A 166 18.66 -9.96 -6.04
CA ILE A 166 17.29 -10.41 -5.78
C ILE A 166 16.40 -10.18 -7.01
N ILE A 167 16.41 -8.97 -7.56
CA ILE A 167 15.65 -8.56 -8.75
C ILE A 167 16.05 -9.43 -9.95
N ARG A 168 17.35 -9.62 -10.18
CA ARG A 168 17.87 -10.46 -11.27
C ARG A 168 17.32 -11.88 -11.21
N ARG A 169 17.32 -12.50 -10.02
CA ARG A 169 16.79 -13.86 -9.82
C ARG A 169 15.28 -13.93 -10.04
N ILE A 170 14.53 -12.97 -9.51
CA ILE A 170 13.08 -12.91 -9.69
C ILE A 170 12.73 -12.76 -11.17
N ARG A 171 13.37 -11.81 -11.87
CA ARG A 171 13.13 -11.59 -13.30
C ARG A 171 13.54 -12.77 -14.17
N ALA A 172 14.59 -13.50 -13.80
CA ALA A 172 14.97 -14.73 -14.49
C ALA A 172 13.91 -15.83 -14.34
N ALA A 173 13.31 -15.96 -13.15
CA ALA A 173 12.24 -16.92 -12.89
C ALA A 173 10.88 -16.51 -13.49
N LYS A 174 10.69 -15.21 -13.77
CA LYS A 174 9.45 -14.63 -14.34
C LYS A 174 8.18 -15.08 -13.59
N PRO A 175 8.09 -14.99 -12.26
CA PRO A 175 6.95 -15.55 -11.55
C PRO A 175 5.66 -14.78 -11.82
N ASP A 176 4.54 -15.48 -11.70
CA ASP A 176 3.21 -14.88 -11.71
C ASP A 176 2.79 -14.47 -10.29
N LEU A 177 3.35 -15.16 -9.28
CA LEU A 177 3.16 -14.92 -7.85
C LEU A 177 4.50 -14.88 -7.12
N LEU A 178 4.76 -13.77 -6.43
CA LEU A 178 5.92 -13.60 -5.54
C LEU A 178 5.48 -13.57 -4.08
N PHE A 179 6.04 -14.44 -3.25
CA PHE A 179 5.79 -14.48 -1.81
C PHE A 179 7.03 -14.07 -1.04
N VAL A 180 6.94 -12.97 -0.27
CA VAL A 180 8.08 -12.35 0.43
C VAL A 180 7.98 -12.57 1.94
N ALA A 181 8.95 -13.28 2.50
CA ALA A 181 9.06 -13.63 3.91
C ALA A 181 10.18 -12.85 4.62
N PHE A 182 10.16 -11.52 4.51
CA PHE A 182 11.09 -10.62 5.21
C PHE A 182 10.56 -10.09 6.55
N GLY A 183 9.28 -10.32 6.83
CA GLY A 183 8.57 -9.75 7.98
C GLY A 183 8.12 -8.30 7.76
N CYS A 184 7.13 -7.85 8.52
CA CYS A 184 6.64 -6.48 8.50
C CYS A 184 7.51 -5.57 9.38
N PRO A 185 7.86 -4.34 8.93
CA PRO A 185 7.41 -3.66 7.70
C PRO A 185 8.34 -3.87 6.50
N LYS A 186 9.38 -4.68 6.66
CA LYS A 186 10.46 -4.84 5.68
C LYS A 186 9.96 -5.40 4.35
N ALA A 187 9.08 -6.40 4.36
CA ALA A 187 8.51 -6.99 3.15
C ALA A 187 7.69 -5.96 2.37
N GLU A 188 6.86 -5.19 3.07
CA GLU A 188 5.95 -4.22 2.49
C GLU A 188 6.72 -3.07 1.85
N LYS A 189 7.75 -2.56 2.55
CA LYS A 189 8.63 -1.52 2.02
C LYS A 189 9.46 -2.02 0.84
N TRP A 190 10.07 -3.20 0.93
CA TRP A 190 10.84 -3.77 -0.18
C TRP A 190 9.98 -3.93 -1.44
N LEU A 191 8.75 -4.42 -1.28
CA LEU A 191 7.79 -4.53 -2.38
C LEU A 191 7.34 -3.17 -2.93
N ALA A 192 7.18 -2.15 -2.07
CA ALA A 192 6.85 -0.81 -2.53
C ALA A 192 7.99 -0.15 -3.31
N MET A 193 9.25 -0.41 -2.92
CA MET A 193 10.44 0.10 -3.59
C MET A 193 10.65 -0.52 -4.96
N HIS A 194 10.50 -1.84 -5.07
CA HIS A 194 10.97 -2.59 -6.25
C HIS A 194 9.82 -3.20 -7.07
N GLY A 195 8.59 -3.25 -6.55
CA GLY A 195 7.49 -4.00 -7.18
C GLY A 195 7.21 -3.63 -8.65
N HIS A 196 7.48 -2.38 -9.05
CA HIS A 196 7.27 -1.89 -10.42
C HIS A 196 8.28 -2.43 -11.44
N GLU A 197 9.50 -2.80 -11.02
CA GLU A 197 10.58 -3.26 -11.90
C GLU A 197 10.73 -4.80 -11.95
N LEU A 198 10.02 -5.52 -11.07
CA LEU A 198 10.08 -6.99 -10.99
C LEU A 198 9.36 -7.71 -12.14
N ASP A 199 8.43 -7.04 -12.84
CA ASP A 199 7.53 -7.64 -13.83
C ASP A 199 6.71 -8.83 -13.27
N VAL A 200 6.36 -8.76 -11.98
CA VAL A 200 5.54 -9.76 -11.30
C VAL A 200 4.13 -9.21 -11.12
N PRO A 201 3.09 -9.90 -11.62
CA PRO A 201 1.71 -9.42 -11.50
C PRO A 201 1.22 -9.27 -10.07
N VAL A 202 1.58 -10.21 -9.19
CA VAL A 202 1.14 -10.21 -7.78
C VAL A 202 2.31 -10.54 -6.86
N ALA A 203 2.55 -9.65 -5.91
CA ALA A 203 3.50 -9.87 -4.83
C ALA A 203 2.83 -9.69 -3.46
N ILE A 204 3.13 -10.60 -2.53
CA ILE A 204 2.50 -10.65 -1.20
C ILE A 204 3.57 -10.78 -0.13
N GLY A 205 3.51 -9.92 0.90
CA GLY A 205 4.25 -10.10 2.15
C GLY A 205 3.59 -11.21 2.97
N VAL A 206 4.29 -12.32 3.21
CA VAL A 206 3.67 -13.53 3.82
C VAL A 206 4.22 -13.89 5.20
N GLY A 207 5.18 -13.11 5.73
CA GLY A 207 5.80 -13.37 7.03
C GLY A 207 6.28 -14.82 7.18
N GLY A 208 5.91 -15.48 8.28
CA GLY A 208 6.29 -16.87 8.57
C GLY A 208 5.54 -17.95 7.78
N THR A 209 4.79 -17.61 6.73
CA THR A 209 4.00 -18.58 5.97
C THR A 209 4.85 -19.67 5.32
N ILE A 210 6.03 -19.34 4.81
CA ILE A 210 6.94 -20.31 4.20
C ILE A 210 7.43 -21.32 5.26
N ASP A 211 7.72 -20.87 6.48
CA ASP A 211 8.10 -21.75 7.59
C ASP A 211 6.98 -22.72 8.01
N PHE A 212 5.71 -22.33 7.87
CA PHE A 212 4.58 -23.25 8.03
C PHE A 212 4.51 -24.28 6.90
N LEU A 213 4.75 -23.89 5.64
CA LEU A 213 4.80 -24.82 4.50
C LEU A 213 5.96 -25.82 4.63
N ALA A 214 7.11 -25.36 5.13
CA ALA A 214 8.25 -26.20 5.49
C ALA A 214 7.94 -27.15 6.66
N GLY A 215 6.87 -26.90 7.42
CA GLY A 215 6.50 -27.60 8.66
C GLY A 215 7.49 -27.43 9.80
N ARG A 216 8.32 -26.38 9.75
CA ARG A 216 9.20 -25.98 10.84
C ARG A 216 8.39 -25.35 11.97
N LEU A 217 7.36 -24.59 11.60
CA LEU A 217 6.36 -24.07 12.51
C LEU A 217 5.08 -24.90 12.38
N LYS A 218 4.47 -25.26 13.52
CA LYS A 218 3.14 -25.90 13.53
C LYS A 218 2.08 -24.82 13.60
N ARG A 219 1.03 -24.94 12.78
CA ARG A 219 -0.17 -24.11 12.92
C ARG A 219 -0.97 -24.53 14.16
N ALA A 220 -1.74 -23.60 14.72
CA ALA A 220 -2.66 -23.94 15.81
C ALA A 220 -3.71 -24.98 15.34
N PRO A 221 -4.27 -25.82 16.21
CA PRO A 221 -5.38 -26.69 15.87
C PRO A 221 -6.56 -25.94 15.24
N ALA A 222 -7.31 -26.60 14.34
CA ALA A 222 -8.39 -25.95 13.57
C ALA A 222 -9.50 -25.34 14.45
N TRP A 223 -9.76 -25.90 15.63
CA TRP A 223 -10.71 -25.32 16.59
C TRP A 223 -10.21 -23.99 17.17
N MET A 224 -8.89 -23.86 17.42
CA MET A 224 -8.29 -22.62 17.90
C MET A 224 -8.27 -21.54 16.83
N GLN A 225 -8.02 -21.94 15.58
CA GLN A 225 -8.07 -21.04 14.43
C GLN A 225 -9.48 -20.49 14.24
N ARG A 226 -10.50 -21.37 14.23
CA ARG A 226 -11.92 -20.97 14.10
C ARG A 226 -12.43 -20.15 15.29
N GLY A 227 -11.98 -20.48 16.50
CA GLY A 227 -12.29 -19.73 17.72
C GLY A 227 -11.52 -18.41 17.87
N GLY A 228 -10.57 -18.11 16.97
CA GLY A 228 -9.80 -16.88 17.00
C GLY A 228 -8.74 -16.80 18.09
N VAL A 229 -8.40 -17.91 18.75
CA VAL A 229 -7.41 -18.01 19.83
C VAL A 229 -6.04 -18.54 19.35
N GLU A 230 -5.81 -18.55 18.04
CA GLU A 230 -4.52 -18.91 17.43
C GLU A 230 -3.36 -18.08 18.01
N TRP A 231 -3.61 -16.82 18.37
CA TRP A 231 -2.59 -15.95 18.96
C TRP A 231 -2.02 -16.52 20.29
N ILE A 232 -2.83 -17.20 21.10
CA ILE A 232 -2.39 -17.87 22.35
C ILE A 232 -1.42 -18.99 22.02
N TYR A 233 -1.79 -19.83 21.04
CA TYR A 233 -0.94 -20.93 20.59
C TYR A 233 0.42 -20.42 20.08
N ARG A 234 0.42 -19.33 19.30
CA ARG A 234 1.67 -18.69 18.85
C ARG A 234 2.46 -18.12 20.01
N LEU A 235 1.81 -17.46 20.97
CA LEU A 235 2.47 -16.93 22.17
C LEU A 235 3.19 -18.03 22.96
N CYS A 236 2.60 -19.21 23.07
CA CYS A 236 3.24 -20.37 23.70
C CYS A 236 4.47 -20.88 22.92
N GLN A 237 4.46 -20.80 21.58
CA GLN A 237 5.60 -21.18 20.76
C GLN A 237 6.76 -20.18 20.83
N GLU A 238 6.46 -18.87 20.93
CA GLU A 238 7.47 -17.81 20.90
C GLU A 238 7.22 -16.71 21.93
N PRO A 239 7.22 -17.03 23.24
CA PRO A 239 6.75 -16.11 24.28
C PRO A 239 7.59 -14.83 24.37
N ARG A 240 8.93 -14.96 24.27
CA ARG A 240 9.85 -13.82 24.35
C ARG A 240 9.63 -12.79 23.23
N ARG A 241 9.27 -13.25 22.04
CA ARG A 241 9.05 -12.41 20.86
C ARG A 241 7.65 -11.79 20.88
N LEU A 242 6.64 -12.61 21.15
CA LEU A 242 5.25 -12.22 20.94
C LEU A 242 4.61 -11.51 22.13
N PHE A 243 5.09 -11.73 23.36
CA PHE A 243 4.49 -11.11 24.54
C PHE A 243 4.55 -9.58 24.49
N LYS A 244 5.75 -9.01 24.27
CA LYS A 244 5.94 -7.56 24.18
C LYS A 244 5.09 -6.95 23.07
N ARG A 245 5.05 -7.63 21.92
CA ARG A 245 4.25 -7.21 20.76
C ARG A 245 2.77 -7.20 21.10
N TYR A 246 2.21 -8.31 21.60
CA TYR A 246 0.78 -8.40 21.90
C TYR A 246 0.34 -7.46 23.02
N ALA A 247 1.18 -7.19 24.01
CA ALA A 247 0.88 -6.19 25.04
C ALA A 247 0.80 -4.78 24.43
N ALA A 248 1.77 -4.41 23.58
CA ALA A 248 1.74 -3.14 22.86
C ALA A 248 0.54 -3.07 21.90
N ASP A 249 0.27 -4.13 21.15
CA ASP A 249 -0.87 -4.23 20.24
C ASP A 249 -2.18 -4.01 20.99
N LEU A 250 -2.42 -4.75 22.08
CA LEU A 250 -3.66 -4.67 22.85
C LEU A 250 -3.89 -3.25 23.41
N TRP A 251 -2.84 -2.63 23.94
CA TRP A 251 -2.91 -1.27 24.50
C TRP A 251 -3.23 -0.24 23.41
N HIS A 252 -2.42 -0.20 22.34
CA HIS A 252 -2.56 0.82 21.30
C HIS A 252 -3.79 0.60 20.44
N PHE A 253 -4.07 -0.64 20.03
CA PHE A 253 -5.23 -0.99 19.21
C PHE A 253 -6.52 -0.89 20.00
N GLY A 254 -6.57 -1.42 21.23
CA GLY A 254 -7.76 -1.36 22.07
C GLY A 254 -8.18 0.07 22.36
N GLY A 255 -7.24 0.89 22.85
CA GLY A 255 -7.49 2.31 23.12
C GLY A 255 -7.91 3.08 21.86
N ALA A 256 -7.21 2.88 20.74
CA ALA A 256 -7.54 3.56 19.50
C ALA A 256 -8.88 3.11 18.90
N THR A 257 -9.24 1.83 19.04
CA THR A 257 -10.53 1.28 18.57
C THR A 257 -11.68 1.87 19.36
N ILE A 258 -11.58 1.91 20.69
CA ILE A 258 -12.60 2.53 21.56
C ILE A 258 -12.74 4.02 21.23
N TRP A 259 -11.60 4.71 21.05
CA TRP A 259 -11.60 6.12 20.69
C TRP A 259 -12.25 6.37 19.32
N GLN A 260 -11.90 5.60 18.29
CA GLN A 260 -12.55 5.66 16.97
C GLN A 260 -14.06 5.40 17.11
N TRP A 261 -14.46 4.38 17.86
CA TRP A 261 -15.87 4.05 18.05
C TRP A 261 -16.64 5.18 18.74
N TRP A 262 -16.10 5.74 19.81
CA TRP A 262 -16.71 6.86 20.53
C TRP A 262 -16.82 8.10 19.65
N MET A 263 -15.78 8.40 18.87
CA MET A 263 -15.74 9.53 17.97
C MET A 263 -16.80 9.44 16.85
N LEU A 264 -16.97 8.25 16.29
CA LEU A 264 -17.94 7.99 15.21
C LEU A 264 -19.38 7.84 15.72
N LYS A 265 -19.57 7.73 17.04
CA LYS A 265 -20.89 7.62 17.68
C LYS A 265 -21.59 8.99 17.73
N ARG A 266 -22.06 9.45 16.57
CA ARG A 266 -23.03 10.54 16.45
C ARG A 266 -24.18 10.05 15.57
N ARG A 267 -25.37 10.63 15.72
CA ARG A 267 -26.50 10.40 14.80
C ARG A 267 -26.60 11.63 13.90
N ALA A 268 -26.63 11.41 12.59
CA ALA A 268 -27.04 12.43 11.64
C ALA A 268 -28.52 12.73 11.87
N ASP A 269 -28.93 13.98 11.68
CA ASP A 269 -30.35 14.33 11.74
C ASP A 269 -31.05 13.77 10.49
N ALA A 270 -32.17 13.08 10.67
CA ALA A 270 -32.82 12.31 9.59
C ALA A 270 -33.46 13.21 8.51
N SER A 271 -33.45 14.53 8.69
CA SER A 271 -34.16 15.51 7.87
C SER A 271 -33.38 16.04 6.66
N ARG A 272 -32.09 15.72 6.50
CA ARG A 272 -31.22 16.25 5.43
C ARG A 272 -30.82 15.24 4.35
N LYS A 273 -30.56 15.75 3.12
CA LYS A 273 -30.26 15.06 1.85
C LYS A 273 -29.78 13.60 2.00
N THR A 274 -30.54 12.65 1.45
CA THR A 274 -30.37 11.22 1.74
C THR A 274 -29.62 10.40 0.68
N ARG A 275 -29.20 11.01 -0.43
CA ARG A 275 -28.52 10.34 -1.55
C ARG A 275 -27.35 11.14 -2.10
N THR A 276 -26.31 10.42 -2.48
CA THR A 276 -25.20 10.91 -3.29
C THR A 276 -25.69 11.16 -4.71
N ALA A 277 -25.23 12.24 -5.34
CA ALA A 277 -25.64 12.58 -6.72
C ALA A 277 -24.52 13.25 -7.51
N VAL A 278 -24.42 12.96 -8.80
CA VAL A 278 -23.61 13.76 -9.73
C VAL A 278 -24.40 15.03 -10.06
N ILE A 279 -23.92 16.19 -9.60
CA ILE A 279 -24.58 17.48 -9.84
C ILE A 279 -24.21 18.03 -11.21
N GLN A 280 -22.91 18.00 -11.51
CA GLN A 280 -22.38 18.64 -12.71
C GLN A 280 -21.28 17.78 -13.31
N SER A 281 -21.20 17.83 -14.63
CA SER A 281 -20.28 17.02 -15.40
C SER A 281 -19.66 17.87 -16.49
N GLY A 282 -18.35 18.07 -16.42
CA GLY A 282 -17.53 18.62 -17.50
C GLY A 282 -16.90 17.52 -18.35
N ARG A 283 -16.08 17.91 -19.32
CA ARG A 283 -15.35 16.97 -20.18
C ARG A 283 -14.33 16.13 -19.42
N THR A 284 -13.62 16.72 -18.47
CA THR A 284 -12.51 16.10 -17.72
C THR A 284 -12.80 15.92 -16.23
N TRP A 285 -13.94 16.41 -15.74
CA TRP A 285 -14.26 16.41 -14.31
C TRP A 285 -15.77 16.20 -14.08
N SER A 286 -16.12 15.68 -12.91
CA SER A 286 -17.49 15.57 -12.41
C SER A 286 -17.55 16.08 -10.97
N ARG A 287 -18.52 16.95 -10.67
CA ARG A 287 -18.85 17.38 -9.32
C ARG A 287 -19.94 16.46 -8.77
N VAL A 288 -19.61 15.78 -7.68
CA VAL A 288 -20.46 14.82 -6.98
C VAL A 288 -20.78 15.40 -5.62
N GLU A 289 -22.04 15.46 -5.25
CA GLU A 289 -22.44 15.78 -3.88
C GLU A 289 -22.67 14.51 -3.09
N ALA A 290 -21.99 14.39 -1.95
CA ALA A 290 -22.15 13.28 -1.03
C ALA A 290 -23.45 13.39 -0.23
N ALA A 291 -23.98 12.24 0.19
CA ALA A 291 -25.09 12.20 1.13
C ALA A 291 -24.74 12.90 2.47
N SER A 292 -25.76 13.35 3.20
CA SER A 292 -25.59 13.96 4.54
C SER A 292 -24.96 13.00 5.56
N CYS A 293 -25.13 11.70 5.32
CA CYS A 293 -24.56 10.63 6.11
C CYS A 293 -23.85 9.66 5.15
N LEU A 294 -22.52 9.55 5.30
CA LEU A 294 -21.69 8.55 4.63
C LEU A 294 -21.44 7.38 5.59
N ASN A 295 -22.47 6.54 5.73
CA ASN A 295 -22.44 5.30 6.51
C ASN A 295 -22.64 4.07 5.62
N LYS A 296 -22.52 2.87 6.21
CA LYS A 296 -22.76 1.60 5.50
C LYS A 296 -24.04 1.61 4.66
N ASP A 297 -25.19 1.94 5.26
CA ASP A 297 -26.49 1.88 4.58
C ASP A 297 -26.59 2.86 3.40
N SER A 298 -26.06 4.07 3.56
CA SER A 298 -26.03 5.09 2.49
C SER A 298 -25.13 4.66 1.33
N VAL A 299 -23.97 4.07 1.63
CA VAL A 299 -23.02 3.59 0.62
C VAL A 299 -23.61 2.41 -0.14
N GLU A 300 -24.25 1.47 0.56
CA GLU A 300 -24.92 0.32 -0.07
C GLU A 300 -26.08 0.77 -0.96
N ARG A 301 -26.87 1.76 -0.50
CA ARG A 301 -27.94 2.38 -1.30
C ARG A 301 -27.42 3.02 -2.58
N ASP A 302 -26.29 3.71 -2.50
CA ASP A 302 -25.69 4.46 -3.62
C ASP A 302 -24.58 3.67 -4.35
N ALA A 303 -24.47 2.36 -4.13
CA ALA A 303 -23.34 1.54 -4.62
C ALA A 303 -23.15 1.58 -6.15
N ALA A 304 -24.25 1.63 -6.91
CA ALA A 304 -24.20 1.75 -8.37
C ALA A 304 -23.56 3.08 -8.81
N LEU A 305 -23.89 4.18 -8.12
CA LEU A 305 -23.34 5.49 -8.40
C LEU A 305 -21.85 5.58 -8.06
N TRP A 306 -21.43 5.03 -6.90
CA TRP A 306 -20.01 4.97 -6.55
C TRP A 306 -19.21 4.21 -7.60
N LYS A 307 -19.76 3.12 -8.14
CA LYS A 307 -19.15 2.36 -9.23
C LYS A 307 -19.10 3.14 -10.54
N GLU A 308 -20.15 3.89 -10.87
CA GLU A 308 -20.19 4.77 -12.03
C GLU A 308 -19.09 5.84 -11.95
N ILE A 309 -19.00 6.56 -10.82
CA ILE A 309 -17.99 7.59 -10.57
C ILE A 309 -16.58 7.00 -10.70
N ALA A 310 -16.34 5.82 -10.12
CA ALA A 310 -15.04 5.17 -10.17
C ALA A 310 -14.63 4.69 -11.57
N CYS A 311 -15.60 4.39 -12.45
CA CYS A 311 -15.34 3.95 -13.83
C CYS A 311 -15.35 5.12 -14.83
N ALA A 312 -15.82 6.30 -14.42
CA ALA A 312 -15.88 7.48 -15.28
C ALA A 312 -14.46 7.94 -15.64
N ASP A 313 -14.26 8.33 -16.89
CA ASP A 313 -12.98 8.89 -17.37
C ASP A 313 -12.84 10.38 -17.01
N ARG A 314 -13.09 10.73 -15.75
CA ARG A 314 -13.16 12.10 -15.25
C ARG A 314 -12.57 12.19 -13.85
N ASP A 315 -11.99 13.35 -13.53
CA ASP A 315 -11.62 13.70 -12.17
C ASP A 315 -12.89 13.88 -11.32
N CYS A 316 -12.85 13.45 -10.06
CA CYS A 316 -13.99 13.54 -9.15
C CYS A 316 -13.78 14.66 -8.14
N LEU A 317 -14.67 15.65 -8.15
CA LEU A 317 -14.76 16.71 -7.16
C LEU A 317 -15.92 16.38 -6.22
N LEU A 318 -15.61 15.82 -5.05
CA LEU A 318 -16.61 15.31 -4.11
C LEU A 318 -16.94 16.38 -3.05
N GLU A 319 -18.12 16.97 -3.16
CA GLU A 319 -18.69 17.93 -2.21
C GLU A 319 -19.14 17.26 -0.92
N LEU A 320 -18.61 17.75 0.20
CA LEU A 320 -18.77 17.16 1.53
C LEU A 320 -19.21 18.22 2.58
N GLU A 321 -19.67 19.39 2.12
CA GLU A 321 -20.12 20.50 2.99
C GLU A 321 -21.28 20.08 3.90
N GLU A 322 -22.29 19.42 3.31
CA GLU A 322 -23.50 18.96 3.99
C GLU A 322 -23.35 17.57 4.63
N THR A 323 -22.17 16.95 4.56
CA THR A 323 -21.93 15.62 5.15
C THR A 323 -21.69 15.74 6.65
N GLU A 324 -22.71 15.48 7.45
CA GLU A 324 -22.69 15.60 8.92
C GLU A 324 -22.07 14.38 9.61
N LEU A 325 -22.11 13.22 8.96
CA LEU A 325 -21.60 11.98 9.51
C LEU A 325 -20.83 11.20 8.45
N MET A 326 -19.70 10.63 8.85
CA MET A 326 -18.94 9.68 8.06
C MET A 326 -18.42 8.58 8.98
N ASP A 327 -18.81 7.33 8.75
CA ASP A 327 -18.38 6.19 9.54
C ASP A 327 -17.13 5.50 8.94
N SER A 328 -16.73 4.37 9.53
CA SER A 328 -15.62 3.54 9.03
C SER A 328 -15.82 3.04 7.61
N THR A 329 -17.05 2.80 7.17
CA THR A 329 -17.38 2.37 5.80
C THR A 329 -17.25 3.53 4.83
N GLY A 330 -17.80 4.70 5.18
CA GLY A 330 -17.68 5.92 4.38
C GLY A 330 -16.21 6.29 4.13
N VAL A 331 -15.37 6.25 5.16
CA VAL A 331 -13.92 6.49 5.01
C VAL A 331 -13.29 5.49 4.04
N ALA A 332 -13.61 4.19 4.17
CA ALA A 332 -13.03 3.16 3.33
C ALA A 332 -13.40 3.33 1.84
N VAL A 333 -14.64 3.74 1.57
CA VAL A 333 -15.12 4.03 0.21
C VAL A 333 -14.35 5.20 -0.38
N LEU A 334 -14.10 6.27 0.37
CA LEU A 334 -13.29 7.40 -0.12
C LEU A 334 -11.85 6.96 -0.44
N VAL A 335 -11.25 6.15 0.42
CA VAL A 335 -9.90 5.59 0.18
C VAL A 335 -9.89 4.74 -1.09
N HIS A 336 -10.88 3.86 -1.26
CA HIS A 336 -11.00 3.00 -2.44
C HIS A 336 -11.26 3.80 -3.72
N LEU A 337 -12.14 4.79 -3.68
CA LEU A 337 -12.43 5.67 -4.81
C LEU A 337 -11.16 6.40 -5.24
N LYS A 338 -10.39 6.97 -4.29
CA LYS A 338 -9.10 7.61 -4.59
C LYS A 338 -8.13 6.63 -5.25
N LYS A 339 -8.00 5.40 -4.73
CA LYS A 339 -7.15 4.35 -5.32
C LYS A 339 -7.56 4.06 -6.77
N GLN A 340 -8.85 3.84 -7.01
CA GLN A 340 -9.39 3.48 -8.32
C GLN A 340 -9.20 4.60 -9.34
N LEU A 341 -9.56 5.83 -9.00
CA LEU A 341 -9.36 6.99 -9.87
C LEU A 341 -7.88 7.19 -10.21
N ARG A 342 -6.99 7.07 -9.21
CA ARG A 342 -5.54 7.18 -9.45
C ARG A 342 -5.03 6.12 -10.41
N THR A 343 -5.47 4.87 -10.30
CA THR A 343 -5.08 3.80 -11.24
C THR A 343 -5.54 4.09 -12.67
N ALA A 344 -6.62 4.86 -12.84
CA ALA A 344 -7.09 5.37 -14.13
C ALA A 344 -6.42 6.70 -14.54
N GLY A 345 -5.45 7.21 -13.78
CA GLY A 345 -4.78 8.49 -14.05
C GLY A 345 -5.59 9.73 -13.63
N ARG A 346 -6.72 9.55 -12.94
CA ARG A 346 -7.66 10.58 -12.49
C ARG A 346 -7.44 10.96 -11.02
N GLN A 347 -8.02 12.07 -10.61
CA GLN A 347 -7.91 12.61 -9.25
C GLN A 347 -9.24 12.57 -8.49
N LEU A 348 -9.13 12.39 -7.17
CA LEU A 348 -10.21 12.66 -6.22
C LEU A 348 -9.82 13.88 -5.38
N ILE A 349 -10.67 14.91 -5.42
CA ILE A 349 -10.54 16.10 -4.58
C ILE A 349 -11.78 16.21 -3.70
N LEU A 350 -11.57 16.40 -2.40
CA LEU A 350 -12.63 16.61 -1.44
C LEU A 350 -12.92 18.12 -1.35
N LEU A 351 -14.12 18.53 -1.78
CA LEU A 351 -14.59 19.91 -1.70
C LEU A 351 -15.27 20.17 -0.36
N SER A 352 -14.90 21.29 0.26
CA SER A 352 -15.52 21.86 1.46
C SER A 352 -15.88 20.83 2.54
N PRO A 353 -14.97 19.91 2.95
CA PRO A 353 -15.34 18.88 3.90
C PRO A 353 -15.82 19.51 5.21
N SER A 354 -17.00 19.07 5.66
CA SER A 354 -17.59 19.55 6.90
C SER A 354 -16.66 19.35 8.11
N PRO A 355 -16.89 20.05 9.23
CA PRO A 355 -16.13 19.82 10.46
C PRO A 355 -16.17 18.36 10.93
N ALA A 356 -17.24 17.62 10.66
CA ALA A 356 -17.35 16.20 11.03
C ALA A 356 -16.46 15.31 10.15
N VAL A 357 -16.46 15.56 8.84
CA VAL A 357 -15.59 14.87 7.89
C VAL A 357 -14.11 15.17 8.20
N ARG A 358 -13.75 16.44 8.38
CA ARG A 358 -12.37 16.85 8.71
C ARG A 358 -11.88 16.20 9.99
N ARG A 359 -12.71 16.20 11.06
CA ARG A 359 -12.39 15.51 12.31
C ARG A 359 -12.10 14.03 12.04
N THR A 360 -12.97 13.34 11.30
CA THR A 360 -12.82 11.91 11.00
C THR A 360 -11.55 11.60 10.22
N LEU A 361 -11.24 12.39 9.18
CA LEU A 361 -10.01 12.24 8.41
C LEU A 361 -8.76 12.49 9.28
N THR A 362 -8.77 13.52 10.12
CA THR A 362 -7.65 13.80 11.04
C THR A 362 -7.47 12.67 12.06
N ALA A 363 -8.57 12.19 12.64
CA ALA A 363 -8.59 11.10 13.60
C ALA A 363 -8.00 9.79 13.05
N MET A 364 -8.31 9.50 11.79
CA MET A 364 -7.78 8.35 11.06
C MET A 364 -6.44 8.64 10.37
N ARG A 365 -5.87 9.84 10.56
CA ARG A 365 -4.59 10.28 9.97
C ARG A 365 -4.58 10.22 8.44
N LEU A 366 -5.71 10.57 7.84
CA LEU A 366 -5.97 10.62 6.40
C LEU A 366 -6.03 12.05 5.84
N ALA A 367 -5.90 13.08 6.69
CA ALA A 367 -6.00 14.48 6.25
C ALA A 367 -4.98 14.82 5.15
N GLU A 368 -3.74 14.32 5.26
CA GLU A 368 -2.69 14.50 4.24
C GLU A 368 -2.83 13.54 3.05
N PHE A 369 -3.65 12.49 3.17
CA PHE A 369 -3.86 11.51 2.11
C PHE A 369 -4.83 12.04 1.04
N PHE A 370 -5.81 12.87 1.44
CA PHE A 370 -6.77 13.47 0.53
C PHE A 370 -6.34 14.87 0.10
N GLU A 371 -6.54 15.18 -1.18
CA GLU A 371 -6.43 16.56 -1.65
C GLU A 371 -7.74 17.26 -1.28
N ILE A 372 -7.66 18.38 -0.57
CA ILE A 372 -8.81 19.12 -0.04
C ILE A 372 -8.80 20.53 -0.62
N ALA A 373 -9.94 20.97 -1.14
CA ALA A 373 -10.15 22.33 -1.60
C ALA A 373 -11.41 22.93 -0.96
N ASN A 374 -11.43 24.25 -0.76
CA ASN A 374 -12.58 24.94 -0.16
C ASN A 374 -13.67 25.30 -1.18
N ASP A 375 -13.37 25.21 -2.48
CA ASP A 375 -14.33 25.44 -3.54
C ASP A 375 -13.81 24.83 -4.86
N ALA A 376 -14.67 24.85 -5.88
CA ALA A 376 -14.35 24.30 -7.19
C ALA A 376 -13.23 25.06 -7.94
N LEU A 377 -13.02 26.35 -7.65
CA LEU A 377 -11.96 27.14 -8.27
C LEU A 377 -10.60 26.77 -7.68
N ALA A 378 -10.49 26.72 -6.35
CA ALA A 378 -9.34 26.22 -5.63
C ALA A 378 -9.00 24.79 -6.03
N ALA A 379 -10.01 23.94 -6.25
CA ALA A 379 -9.80 22.59 -6.74
C ALA A 379 -9.15 22.55 -8.13
N ARG A 380 -9.54 23.43 -9.05
CA ARG A 380 -8.88 23.54 -10.36
C ARG A 380 -7.40 23.91 -10.20
N THR A 381 -7.09 24.86 -9.32
CA THR A 381 -5.70 25.23 -9.02
C THR A 381 -4.89 24.03 -8.50
N VAL A 382 -5.48 23.18 -7.66
CA VAL A 382 -4.85 21.95 -7.16
C VAL A 382 -4.60 20.94 -8.29
N VAL A 383 -5.58 20.71 -9.17
CA VAL A 383 -5.43 19.82 -10.33
C VAL A 383 -4.31 20.35 -11.25
N GLU A 384 -4.35 21.63 -11.60
CA GLU A 384 -3.37 22.28 -12.48
C GLU A 384 -1.97 22.30 -11.87
N ALA A 385 -1.84 22.53 -10.57
CA ALA A 385 -0.56 22.46 -9.87
C ALA A 385 0.04 21.05 -9.95
N ARG A 386 -0.78 19.99 -9.82
CA ARG A 386 -0.29 18.61 -9.99
C ARG A 386 0.05 18.24 -11.42
N LEU A 387 -0.71 18.74 -12.41
CA LEU A 387 -0.34 18.57 -13.82
C LEU A 387 0.99 19.25 -14.11
N ARG A 388 1.22 20.44 -13.54
CA ARG A 388 2.51 21.11 -13.59
C ARG A 388 3.58 20.32 -12.86
N GLU A 389 3.39 19.84 -11.63
CA GLU A 389 4.40 19.03 -10.95
C GLU A 389 4.77 17.77 -11.75
N ARG A 390 3.80 17.11 -12.39
CA ARG A 390 4.07 15.97 -13.30
C ARG A 390 4.85 16.38 -14.55
N GLY A 391 4.60 17.58 -15.09
CA GLY A 391 5.27 18.11 -16.28
C GLY A 391 6.60 18.83 -16.01
N SER A 392 6.76 19.47 -14.85
CA SER A 392 7.92 20.26 -14.43
C SER A 392 9.09 19.39 -13.98
N VAL A 393 8.86 18.09 -13.76
CA VAL A 393 9.98 17.14 -13.72
C VAL A 393 10.70 17.04 -15.09
N MET A 394 10.22 17.70 -16.15
CA MET A 394 10.93 17.83 -17.43
C MET A 394 11.69 19.16 -17.63
N ALA A 395 11.51 20.21 -16.82
CA ALA A 395 11.78 21.58 -17.28
C ALA A 395 12.87 22.43 -16.57
N GLU A 396 13.72 21.88 -15.71
CA GLU A 396 14.86 22.66 -15.15
C GLU A 396 16.13 21.81 -15.14
N GLU A 397 17.02 22.08 -16.12
CA GLU A 397 18.26 21.33 -16.35
C GLU A 397 19.53 22.09 -15.90
N SER A 398 19.40 23.31 -15.35
CA SER A 398 20.55 24.22 -15.21
C SER A 398 20.75 24.90 -13.86
N THR A 399 20.00 24.57 -12.80
CA THR A 399 20.19 25.23 -11.49
C THR A 399 21.22 24.49 -10.63
N ARG A 400 22.22 25.23 -10.15
CA ARG A 400 23.04 24.86 -8.99
C ARG A 400 22.49 25.66 -7.81
N PRO A 401 22.13 25.04 -6.67
CA PRO A 401 22.23 23.61 -6.33
C PRO A 401 21.22 22.71 -7.05
N VAL A 402 21.45 21.38 -7.05
CA VAL A 402 20.45 20.39 -7.50
C VAL A 402 19.32 20.38 -6.49
N VAL A 403 18.12 20.80 -6.89
CA VAL A 403 16.98 20.87 -5.97
C VAL A 403 16.13 19.62 -6.07
N TRP A 404 15.94 18.92 -4.94
CA TRP A 404 14.93 17.87 -4.82
C TRP A 404 13.60 18.49 -4.37
N LEU A 405 12.54 18.27 -5.16
CA LEU A 405 11.25 18.93 -4.98
C LEU A 405 10.14 17.93 -4.63
N GLY A 406 9.29 18.28 -3.67
CA GLY A 406 8.05 17.58 -3.41
C GLY A 406 8.23 16.25 -2.68
N GLU A 407 7.62 15.19 -3.19
CA GLU A 407 7.72 13.85 -2.59
C GLU A 407 8.74 13.02 -3.36
N ILE A 408 9.70 12.42 -2.66
CA ILE A 408 10.71 11.54 -3.25
C ILE A 408 10.25 10.10 -3.00
N THR A 409 9.78 9.47 -4.07
CA THR A 409 9.20 8.13 -4.01
C THR A 409 9.73 7.27 -5.16
N VAL A 410 9.42 5.98 -5.14
CA VAL A 410 9.71 5.08 -6.26
C VAL A 410 9.27 5.64 -7.63
N THR A 411 8.17 6.39 -7.70
CA THR A 411 7.59 6.85 -8.98
C THR A 411 8.42 7.90 -9.71
N ASN A 412 9.23 8.68 -8.98
CA ASN A 412 10.10 9.72 -9.54
C ASN A 412 11.59 9.49 -9.22
N ALA A 413 11.91 8.37 -8.55
CA ALA A 413 13.24 8.07 -8.07
C ALA A 413 14.30 8.06 -9.20
N GLU A 414 14.01 7.38 -10.31
CA GLU A 414 14.95 7.27 -11.44
C GLU A 414 15.22 8.63 -12.09
N GLN A 415 14.19 9.47 -12.21
CA GLN A 415 14.34 10.80 -12.80
C GLN A 415 15.16 11.74 -11.92
N ILE A 416 14.93 11.70 -10.61
CA ILE A 416 15.73 12.43 -9.63
C ILE A 416 17.18 11.91 -9.65
N TRP A 417 17.35 10.60 -9.77
CA TRP A 417 18.67 9.97 -9.87
C TRP A 417 19.45 10.45 -11.09
N GLN A 418 18.86 10.43 -12.28
CA GLN A 418 19.53 10.87 -13.51
C GLN A 418 20.04 12.31 -13.40
N ARG A 419 19.23 13.22 -12.83
CA ARG A 419 19.63 14.61 -12.57
C ARG A 419 20.76 14.71 -11.56
N THR A 420 20.65 13.98 -10.46
CA THR A 420 21.64 13.95 -9.38
C THR A 420 22.97 13.39 -9.87
N TRP A 421 22.94 12.28 -10.60
CA TRP A 421 24.09 11.64 -11.22
C TRP A 421 24.79 12.57 -12.22
N ALA A 422 24.03 13.22 -13.11
CA ALA A 422 24.59 14.16 -14.07
C ALA A 422 25.28 15.35 -13.37
N ALA A 423 24.73 15.84 -12.26
CA ALA A 423 25.35 16.90 -11.47
C ALA A 423 26.64 16.46 -10.78
N ILE A 424 26.66 15.26 -10.18
CA ILE A 424 27.87 14.70 -9.55
C ILE A 424 28.97 14.53 -10.59
N ASN A 425 28.67 13.96 -11.76
CA ASN A 425 29.66 13.78 -12.83
C ASN A 425 30.21 15.11 -13.37
N ARG A 426 29.35 16.12 -13.54
CA ARG A 426 29.81 17.46 -13.93
C ARG A 426 30.75 18.05 -12.88
N ALA A 427 30.39 17.97 -11.61
CA ALA A 427 31.23 18.46 -10.50
C ALA A 427 32.56 17.72 -10.40
N SER A 428 32.57 16.41 -10.67
CA SER A 428 33.80 15.60 -10.77
C SER A 428 34.73 16.11 -11.87
N SER A 429 34.17 16.50 -13.04
CA SER A 429 34.97 17.02 -14.16
C SER A 429 35.53 18.43 -13.95
N THR A 430 34.93 19.23 -13.06
CA THR A 430 35.29 20.62 -12.81
C THR A 430 36.00 20.85 -11.46
N ASP A 431 36.25 19.79 -10.69
CA ASP A 431 36.77 19.83 -9.29
C ASP A 431 35.94 20.74 -8.35
N GLU A 432 34.65 20.88 -8.66
CA GLU A 432 33.70 21.67 -7.89
C GLU A 432 32.95 20.78 -6.89
N SER A 433 32.36 21.41 -5.87
CA SER A 433 31.44 20.71 -4.97
C SER A 433 30.04 20.58 -5.59
N CYS A 434 29.43 19.40 -5.46
CA CYS A 434 28.03 19.17 -5.82
C CYS A 434 27.14 19.38 -4.58
N THR A 435 26.20 20.33 -4.62
CA THR A 435 25.22 20.54 -3.55
C THR A 435 23.84 20.04 -3.98
N ILE A 436 23.21 19.22 -3.14
CA ILE A 436 21.83 18.76 -3.26
C ILE A 436 20.98 19.46 -2.19
N ASP A 437 20.04 20.30 -2.62
CA ASP A 437 19.11 21.02 -1.77
C ASP A 437 17.86 20.16 -1.50
N LEU A 438 17.58 19.96 -0.21
CA LEU A 438 16.50 19.13 0.31
C LEU A 438 15.40 19.96 1.02
N ALA A 439 15.41 21.29 0.93
CA ALA A 439 14.47 22.20 1.61
C ALA A 439 13.02 21.96 1.20
N ALA A 440 12.80 21.77 -0.10
CA ALA A 440 11.47 21.62 -0.69
C ALA A 440 10.96 20.16 -0.69
N VAL A 441 11.70 19.23 -0.07
CA VAL A 441 11.27 17.83 0.05
C VAL A 441 10.25 17.68 1.18
N ARG A 442 8.99 17.41 0.82
CA ARG A 442 7.86 17.21 1.74
C ARG A 442 7.80 15.81 2.34
N PHE A 443 8.28 14.80 1.61
CA PHE A 443 8.26 13.39 2.01
C PHE A 443 9.33 12.60 1.27
N MET A 444 9.90 11.58 1.92
CA MET A 444 10.89 10.67 1.35
C MET A 444 10.63 9.25 1.85
N ASP A 445 10.50 8.29 0.92
CA ASP A 445 10.38 6.86 1.26
C ASP A 445 11.76 6.16 1.25
N SER A 446 11.77 4.85 1.49
CA SER A 446 13.00 4.04 1.49
C SER A 446 13.72 4.06 0.13
N SER A 447 13.01 4.29 -0.98
CA SER A 447 13.61 4.47 -2.32
C SER A 447 14.39 5.78 -2.37
N GLY A 448 13.80 6.87 -1.87
CA GLY A 448 14.48 8.17 -1.76
C GLY A 448 15.71 8.12 -0.85
N VAL A 449 15.65 7.39 0.27
CA VAL A 449 16.83 7.17 1.12
C VAL A 449 17.92 6.37 0.40
N LYS A 450 17.56 5.35 -0.39
CA LYS A 450 18.54 4.63 -1.23
C LYS A 450 19.19 5.53 -2.26
N LEU A 451 18.46 6.48 -2.85
CA LEU A 451 19.05 7.45 -3.77
C LEU A 451 20.09 8.34 -3.08
N LEU A 452 19.84 8.78 -1.84
CA LEU A 452 20.82 9.55 -1.06
C LEU A 452 22.08 8.72 -0.82
N LEU A 453 21.92 7.47 -0.40
CA LEU A 453 23.05 6.55 -0.16
C LEU A 453 23.84 6.30 -1.45
N ARG A 454 23.15 6.09 -2.57
CA ARG A 454 23.77 5.92 -3.89
C ARG A 454 24.53 7.18 -4.32
N ALA A 455 23.98 8.37 -4.08
CA ALA A 455 24.66 9.63 -4.38
C ALA A 455 25.96 9.77 -3.58
N VAL A 456 25.94 9.41 -2.29
CA VAL A 456 27.11 9.41 -1.41
C VAL A 456 28.17 8.42 -1.89
N GLU A 457 27.77 7.18 -2.23
CA GLU A 457 28.68 6.15 -2.71
C GLU A 457 29.38 6.58 -4.00
N ILE A 458 28.62 7.10 -4.96
CA ILE A 458 29.16 7.58 -6.23
C ILE A 458 30.10 8.76 -6.04
N ALA A 459 29.70 9.75 -5.24
CA ALA A 459 30.55 10.91 -4.99
C ALA A 459 31.89 10.52 -4.34
N ARG A 460 31.89 9.50 -3.47
CA ARG A 460 33.12 8.92 -2.92
C ARG A 460 33.98 8.26 -4.00
N LEU A 461 33.38 7.46 -4.89
CA LEU A 461 34.10 6.79 -5.99
C LEU A 461 34.65 7.78 -7.03
N SER A 462 33.97 8.90 -7.26
CA SER A 462 34.38 9.96 -8.20
C SER A 462 35.19 11.09 -7.54
N HIS A 463 35.60 10.92 -6.27
CA HIS A 463 36.30 11.93 -5.47
C HIS A 463 35.64 13.32 -5.45
N THR A 464 34.33 13.38 -5.62
CA THR A 464 33.56 14.63 -5.69
C THR A 464 33.11 15.05 -4.30
N ARG A 465 33.30 16.33 -3.94
CA ARG A 465 32.75 16.88 -2.70
C ARG A 465 31.24 17.03 -2.82
N LEU A 466 30.49 16.10 -2.23
CA LEU A 466 29.03 16.16 -2.15
C LEU A 466 28.60 16.88 -0.88
N ARG A 467 27.58 17.74 -0.98
CA ARG A 467 26.93 18.41 0.16
C ARG A 467 25.41 18.27 0.12
N PHE A 468 24.78 18.02 1.26
CA PHE A 468 23.32 18.11 1.40
C PHE A 468 22.93 19.38 2.16
N SER A 469 22.15 20.27 1.55
CA SER A 469 21.71 21.53 2.17
C SER A 469 20.24 21.51 2.59
N ASP A 470 19.97 22.24 3.68
CA ASP A 470 18.63 22.61 4.15
C ASP A 470 17.60 21.47 4.24
N PRO A 471 17.92 20.29 4.81
CA PRO A 471 16.97 19.19 4.86
C PRO A 471 15.70 19.59 5.62
N SER A 472 14.55 19.40 4.98
CA SER A 472 13.26 19.64 5.63
C SER A 472 13.12 18.81 6.92
N ALA A 473 12.22 19.21 7.82
CA ALA A 473 11.94 18.45 9.05
C ALA A 473 11.50 17.00 8.74
N SER A 474 10.81 16.79 7.62
CA SER A 474 10.41 15.46 7.18
C SER A 474 11.63 14.61 6.80
N VAL A 475 12.55 15.16 6.00
CA VAL A 475 13.78 14.44 5.60
C VAL A 475 14.63 14.11 6.81
N ARG A 476 14.82 15.06 7.74
CA ARG A 476 15.56 14.81 8.99
C ARG A 476 14.96 13.67 9.81
N ASN A 477 13.64 13.65 9.98
CA ASN A 477 12.96 12.58 10.70
C ASN A 477 13.15 11.22 10.02
N VAL A 478 13.05 11.14 8.68
CA VAL A 478 13.29 9.90 7.92
C VAL A 478 14.72 9.40 8.13
N LEU A 479 15.71 10.28 8.01
CA LEU A 479 17.11 9.92 8.22
C LEU A 479 17.41 9.52 9.67
N ARG A 480 16.76 10.15 10.65
CA ARG A 480 16.85 9.76 12.07
C ARG A 480 16.36 8.34 12.30
N VAL A 481 15.17 8.02 11.79
CA VAL A 481 14.58 6.68 11.91
C VAL A 481 15.46 5.65 11.20
N ALA A 482 16.06 6.01 10.06
CA ALA A 482 17.02 5.17 9.34
C ALA A 482 18.42 5.12 9.98
N LYS A 483 18.69 5.91 11.02
CA LYS A 483 20.02 6.09 11.65
C LYS A 483 21.11 6.63 10.70
N LEU A 484 20.70 7.48 9.77
CA LEU A 484 21.53 8.07 8.71
C LEU A 484 21.74 9.59 8.86
N GLU A 485 21.46 10.18 10.03
CA GLU A 485 21.67 11.61 10.27
C GLU A 485 23.12 12.05 10.07
N HIS A 486 24.08 11.15 10.28
CA HIS A 486 25.50 11.40 10.04
C HIS A 486 25.80 11.80 8.57
N LEU A 487 24.98 11.37 7.62
CA LEU A 487 25.13 11.76 6.20
C LEU A 487 24.93 13.27 6.02
N LEU A 488 24.07 13.90 6.83
CA LEU A 488 23.84 15.34 6.76
C LEU A 488 25.00 16.16 7.35
N VAL A 489 25.87 15.53 8.16
CA VAL A 489 26.98 16.20 8.87
C VAL A 489 28.32 15.93 8.20
N GLN A 490 28.56 14.69 7.75
CA GLN A 490 29.79 14.30 7.05
C GLN A 490 29.93 14.95 5.66
N PHE A 491 28.80 15.40 5.10
CA PHE A 491 28.69 16.05 3.80
C PHE A 491 28.02 17.41 3.98
N ALA A 492 28.39 18.15 5.03
CA ALA A 492 27.86 19.46 5.39
C ALA A 492 28.75 20.62 4.97
#